data_AF-A0AA42ZGW0-F1
#
_entry.id   AF-A0AA42ZGW0-F1
#
_cell.length_a   1.000
_cell.length_b   1.000
_cell.length_c   1.000
_cell.angle_alpha   90.00
_cell.angle_beta   90.00
_cell.angle_gamma   90.00
#
_symmetry.space_group_name_H-M   'P 1'
#
loop_
_entity.id
_entity.type
_entity.pdbx_description
1 polymer ?
#
loop_
_entity_poly.entity_id
_entity_poly.type
_entity_poly.pdbx_seq_one_letter_code
_entity_poly.pdbx_strand_id
1 'polypeptide(L)'
;MSFFKSNRQLPDPEKPALPAEEDAVLEKLAQKVVAWKMTVPAILALESVKPLNFIGSQAMVFFEPIIQSVFSIKDYDTLRCALEKRETIEILLLKIEAHDVVAQAREKRIKKFMKAERKNWRWYQRYLGVFVPKTIVPDDVLDPPEKNSDTATS
;
A
#
# COMPACT_ATOMS: atom_id res chain seq x y z
N MET A 1 12.90 25.74 29.34
CA MET A 1 13.49 24.38 29.45
C MET A 1 13.14 23.62 28.19
N SER A 2 14.16 23.16 27.46
CA SER A 2 14.02 22.51 26.15
C SER A 2 13.71 21.02 26.32
N PHE A 3 12.54 20.57 25.86
CA PHE A 3 12.07 19.18 25.95
C PHE A 3 11.78 18.55 24.58
N PHE A 4 12.45 18.99 23.51
CA PHE A 4 12.33 18.34 22.21
C PHE A 4 13.70 18.19 21.56
N LYS A 5 14.43 17.16 21.97
CA LYS A 5 15.50 16.57 21.18
C LYS A 5 15.18 15.08 21.02
N SER A 6 14.32 14.78 20.05
CA SER A 6 14.07 13.42 19.59
C SER A 6 15.36 12.91 18.95
N ASN A 7 15.95 11.90 19.56
CA ASN A 7 17.10 11.17 19.06
C ASN A 7 16.63 10.29 17.88
N ARG A 8 16.48 10.87 16.69
CA ARG A 8 16.26 10.12 15.45
C ARG A 8 17.57 9.45 15.05
N GLN A 9 17.89 8.34 15.69
CA GLN A 9 18.87 7.42 15.13
C GLN A 9 18.21 6.83 13.87
N LEU A 10 18.71 7.19 12.69
CA LEU A 10 18.32 6.51 11.45
C LEU A 10 18.76 5.04 11.56
N PRO A 11 17.91 4.08 11.21
CA PRO A 11 18.30 2.67 11.19
C PRO A 11 19.47 2.48 10.22
N ASP A 12 20.45 1.71 10.67
CA ASP A 12 21.68 1.37 9.95
C ASP A 12 21.32 0.68 8.61
N PRO A 13 21.74 1.20 7.44
CA PRO A 13 21.31 0.70 6.13
C PRO A 13 21.72 -0.75 5.84
N GLU A 14 22.61 -1.33 6.66
CA GLU A 14 23.18 -2.66 6.44
C GLU A 14 22.49 -3.78 7.24
N LYS A 15 21.52 -3.45 8.10
CA LYS A 15 20.75 -4.45 8.85
C LYS A 15 19.31 -4.45 8.36
N PRO A 16 18.81 -5.54 7.73
CA PRO A 16 17.39 -5.61 7.45
C PRO A 16 16.66 -5.54 8.81
N ALA A 17 15.87 -4.49 9.01
CA ALA A 17 15.18 -4.23 10.27
C ALA A 17 14.28 -5.42 10.67
N LEU A 18 13.88 -6.24 9.69
CA LEU A 18 13.14 -7.48 9.86
C LEU A 18 13.73 -8.62 9.01
N PRO A 19 13.64 -9.88 9.48
CA PRO A 19 13.88 -11.08 8.67
C PRO A 19 13.05 -11.07 7.38
N ALA A 20 13.59 -11.65 6.30
CA ALA A 20 12.96 -11.64 4.98
C ALA A 20 11.54 -12.25 4.97
N GLU A 21 11.29 -13.27 5.80
CA GLU A 21 9.97 -13.91 5.92
C GLU A 21 8.95 -12.95 6.55
N GLU A 22 9.33 -12.23 7.60
CA GLU A 22 8.48 -11.24 8.25
C GLU A 22 8.18 -10.07 7.31
N ASP A 23 9.19 -9.59 6.61
CA ASP A 23 9.04 -8.49 5.65
C ASP A 23 8.10 -8.86 4.50
N ALA A 24 8.15 -10.10 4.02
CA ALA A 24 7.26 -10.63 3.00
C ALA A 24 5.80 -10.71 3.47
N VAL A 25 5.56 -11.02 4.74
CA VAL A 25 4.19 -11.03 5.30
C VAL A 25 3.64 -9.61 5.43
N LEU A 26 4.45 -8.65 5.86
CA LEU A 26 4.06 -7.23 5.88
C LEU A 26 3.79 -6.69 4.48
N GLU A 27 4.58 -7.12 3.49
CA GLU A 27 4.40 -6.78 2.09
C GLU A 27 3.04 -7.24 1.57
N LYS A 28 2.69 -8.51 1.82
CA LYS A 28 1.37 -9.08 1.50
C LYS A 28 0.25 -8.28 2.18
N LEU A 29 0.43 -7.91 3.45
CA LEU A 29 -0.56 -7.16 4.22
C LEU A 29 -0.80 -5.78 3.60
N ALA A 30 0.27 -5.04 3.30
CA ALA A 30 0.19 -3.73 2.68
C ALA A 30 -0.55 -3.77 1.33
N GLN A 31 -0.22 -4.75 0.48
CA GLN A 31 -0.90 -4.95 -0.80
C GLN A 31 -2.40 -5.22 -0.62
N LYS A 32 -2.79 -6.05 0.35
CA LYS A 32 -4.20 -6.36 0.64
C LYS A 32 -4.97 -5.14 1.13
N VAL A 33 -4.38 -4.34 2.02
CA VAL A 33 -4.98 -3.10 2.53
C VAL A 33 -5.29 -2.13 1.38
N VAL A 34 -4.34 -1.93 0.46
CA VAL A 34 -4.51 -1.03 -0.69
C VAL A 34 -5.50 -1.61 -1.71
N ALA A 35 -5.45 -2.92 -1.95
CA ALA A 35 -6.41 -3.60 -2.83
C ALA A 35 -7.86 -3.42 -2.36
N TRP A 36 -8.09 -3.40 -1.04
CA TRP A 36 -9.40 -3.16 -0.43
C TRP A 36 -9.78 -1.69 -0.29
N LYS A 37 -8.95 -0.75 -0.75
CA LYS A 37 -9.17 0.69 -0.58
C LYS A 37 -9.27 1.11 0.89
N MET A 38 -8.55 0.40 1.77
CA MET A 38 -8.52 0.63 3.21
C MET A 38 -7.27 1.40 3.67
N THR A 39 -6.51 2.01 2.77
CA THR A 39 -5.26 2.73 3.10
C THR A 39 -5.45 3.73 4.24
N VAL A 40 -6.42 4.64 4.11
CA VAL A 40 -6.68 5.71 5.08
C VAL A 40 -7.07 5.17 6.47
N PRO A 41 -8.10 4.32 6.61
CA PRO A 41 -8.44 3.77 7.92
C PRO A 41 -7.34 2.89 8.50
N ALA A 42 -6.57 2.17 7.67
CA ALA A 42 -5.45 1.36 8.15
C ALA A 42 -4.32 2.22 8.73
N ILE A 43 -3.92 3.30 8.05
CA ILE A 43 -2.89 4.23 8.56
C ILE A 43 -3.35 4.86 9.88
N LEU A 44 -4.59 5.33 9.96
CA LEU A 44 -5.13 5.92 11.19
C LEU A 44 -5.15 4.91 12.35
N ALA A 45 -5.58 3.68 12.08
CA ALA A 45 -5.55 2.62 13.07
C ALA A 45 -4.11 2.35 13.54
N LEU A 46 -3.16 2.15 12.62
CA LEU A 46 -1.76 1.87 12.93
C LEU A 46 -1.09 3.01 13.73
N GLU A 47 -1.34 4.27 13.38
CA GLU A 47 -0.85 5.42 14.14
C GLU A 47 -1.44 5.47 15.56
N SER A 48 -2.70 5.08 15.73
CA SER A 48 -3.34 5.02 17.05
C SER A 48 -2.71 3.95 17.96
N VAL A 49 -2.10 2.90 17.38
CA VAL A 49 -1.45 1.81 18.13
C VAL A 49 0.05 2.03 18.35
N LYS A 50 0.69 2.99 17.67
CA LYS A 50 2.11 3.33 17.92
C LYS A 50 2.47 3.61 19.39
N PRO A 51 1.70 4.35 20.21
CA PRO A 51 2.05 4.57 21.61
C PRO A 51 1.89 3.32 22.49
N LEU A 52 1.27 2.25 21.97
CA LEU A 52 0.89 1.06 22.71
C LEU A 52 1.93 -0.07 22.50
N ASN A 53 3.13 0.13 23.03
CA ASN A 53 4.21 -0.88 23.09
C ASN A 53 3.82 -2.21 23.78
N PHE A 54 2.61 -2.33 24.34
CA PHE A 54 2.17 -3.46 25.17
C PHE A 54 0.93 -4.20 24.63
N ILE A 55 0.28 -3.73 23.56
CA ILE A 55 -1.00 -4.29 23.07
C ILE A 55 -0.81 -5.26 21.89
N GLY A 56 0.41 -5.52 21.41
CA GLY A 56 0.65 -6.42 20.27
C GLY A 56 -0.04 -7.80 20.39
N SER A 57 0.01 -8.41 21.58
CA SER A 57 -0.63 -9.71 21.84
C SER A 57 -2.16 -9.65 21.87
N GLN A 58 -2.75 -8.58 22.42
CA GLN A 58 -4.21 -8.41 22.51
C GLN A 58 -4.82 -7.91 21.20
N ALA A 59 -4.10 -7.07 20.46
CA ALA A 59 -4.46 -6.68 19.10
C ALA A 59 -4.48 -7.89 18.18
N MET A 60 -3.49 -8.80 18.30
CA MET A 60 -3.46 -10.02 17.50
C MET A 60 -4.69 -10.89 17.72
N VAL A 61 -5.11 -11.11 18.97
CA VAL A 61 -6.33 -11.88 19.27
C VAL A 61 -7.60 -11.16 18.76
N PHE A 62 -7.66 -9.84 18.87
CA PHE A 62 -8.79 -9.06 18.34
C PHE A 62 -8.89 -9.13 16.80
N PHE A 63 -7.75 -9.07 16.11
CA PHE A 63 -7.68 -9.09 14.64
C PHE A 63 -7.55 -10.49 14.04
N GLU A 64 -7.39 -11.53 14.86
CA GLU A 64 -7.23 -12.94 14.45
C GLU A 64 -8.24 -13.39 13.37
N PRO A 65 -9.57 -13.20 13.50
CA PRO A 65 -10.52 -13.65 12.49
C PRO A 65 -10.37 -12.90 11.15
N ILE A 66 -9.92 -11.65 11.17
CA ILE A 66 -9.67 -10.87 9.96
C ILE A 66 -8.37 -11.34 9.32
N ILE A 67 -7.32 -11.55 10.12
CA ILE A 67 -6.00 -11.96 9.62
C ILE A 67 -6.06 -13.38 9.06
N GLN A 68 -6.68 -14.35 9.75
CA GLN A 68 -6.80 -15.74 9.28
C GLN A 68 -7.66 -15.88 8.00
N SER A 69 -8.57 -14.94 7.73
CA SER A 69 -9.33 -14.88 6.48
C SER A 69 -8.45 -14.49 5.26
N VAL A 70 -7.31 -13.84 5.53
CA VAL A 70 -6.42 -13.26 4.51
C VAL A 70 -5.10 -14.01 4.41
N PHE A 71 -4.65 -14.58 5.53
CA PHE A 71 -3.35 -15.19 5.73
C PHE A 71 -3.45 -16.65 6.11
N SER A 72 -2.44 -17.42 5.70
CA SER A 72 -2.24 -18.77 6.22
C SER A 72 -1.85 -18.74 7.71
N ILE A 73 -2.04 -19.85 8.42
CA ILE A 73 -1.65 -19.99 9.84
C ILE A 73 -0.15 -19.66 10.02
N LYS A 74 0.71 -20.07 9.07
CA LYS A 74 2.14 -19.77 9.09
C LYS A 74 2.43 -18.28 8.95
N ASP A 75 1.73 -17.60 8.06
CA ASP A 75 1.88 -16.15 7.88
C ASP A 75 1.38 -15.39 9.14
N TYR A 76 0.36 -15.91 9.85
CA TYR A 76 -0.13 -15.34 11.12
C TYR A 76 0.94 -15.36 12.22
N ASP A 77 1.57 -16.52 12.46
CA ASP A 77 2.63 -16.63 13.47
C ASP A 77 3.82 -15.73 13.14
N THR A 78 4.18 -15.67 11.86
CA THR A 78 5.26 -14.80 11.37
C THR A 78 4.93 -13.32 11.58
N LEU A 79 3.69 -12.91 11.29
CA LEU A 79 3.22 -11.54 11.53
C LEU A 79 3.22 -11.19 13.02
N ARG A 80 2.83 -12.15 13.88
CA ARG A 80 2.87 -11.97 15.33
C ARG A 80 4.30 -11.72 15.82
N CYS A 81 5.27 -12.53 15.38
CA CYS A 81 6.69 -12.32 15.69
C CYS A 81 7.20 -10.97 15.16
N ALA A 82 6.77 -10.56 13.97
CA ALA A 82 7.11 -9.24 13.43
C ALA A 82 6.59 -8.12 14.34
N LEU A 83 5.32 -8.17 14.76
CA LEU A 83 4.69 -7.12 15.59
C LEU A 83 5.29 -6.97 17.00
N GLU A 84 6.06 -7.94 17.49
CA GLU A 84 6.80 -7.78 18.76
C GLU A 84 7.92 -6.72 18.67
N LYS A 85 8.37 -6.41 17.45
CA LYS A 85 9.43 -5.44 17.20
C LYS A 85 8.83 -4.04 17.05
N ARG A 86 9.44 -3.07 17.72
CA ARG A 86 8.97 -1.67 17.76
C ARG A 86 8.86 -1.02 16.38
N GLU A 87 9.76 -1.38 15.48
CA GLU A 87 9.90 -0.75 14.15
C GLU A 87 8.87 -1.28 13.14
N THR A 88 8.23 -2.41 13.42
CA THR A 88 7.35 -3.11 12.47
C THR A 88 6.15 -2.28 12.03
N ILE A 89 5.55 -1.51 12.95
CA ILE A 89 4.41 -0.64 12.63
C ILE A 89 4.83 0.46 11.66
N GLU A 90 6.02 1.03 11.84
CA GLU A 90 6.56 2.06 10.95
C GLU A 90 6.86 1.50 9.57
N ILE A 91 7.49 0.31 9.52
CA ILE A 91 7.77 -0.39 8.26
C ILE A 91 6.47 -0.71 7.51
N LEU A 92 5.45 -1.22 8.21
CA LEU A 92 4.14 -1.53 7.61
C LEU A 92 3.46 -0.28 7.07
N LEU A 93 3.50 0.84 7.80
CA LEU A 93 2.91 2.10 7.39
C LEU A 93 3.58 2.61 6.11
N LEU A 94 4.92 2.60 6.04
CA LEU A 94 5.67 2.98 4.85
C LEU A 94 5.35 2.09 3.64
N LYS A 95 5.20 0.78 3.83
CA LYS A 95 4.78 -0.15 2.78
C LYS A 95 3.38 0.17 2.27
N ILE A 96 2.42 0.41 3.16
CA ILE A 96 1.04 0.78 2.80
C ILE A 96 1.04 2.07 1.96
N GLU A 97 1.78 3.09 2.39
CA GLU A 97 1.89 4.35 1.66
C GLU A 97 2.52 4.18 0.27
N ALA A 98 3.61 3.40 0.16
CA ALA A 98 4.26 3.12 -1.11
C ALA A 98 3.30 2.45 -2.10
N HIS A 99 2.57 1.42 -1.66
CA HIS A 99 1.56 0.75 -2.49
C HIS A 99 0.40 1.67 -2.87
N ASP A 100 -0.05 2.52 -1.95
CA ASP A 100 -1.15 3.46 -2.22
C ASP A 100 -0.77 4.49 -3.28
N VAL A 101 0.46 5.03 -3.23
CA VAL A 101 0.95 5.98 -4.23
C VAL A 101 0.94 5.34 -5.62
N VAL A 102 1.42 4.10 -5.75
CA VAL A 102 1.41 3.34 -7.01
C VAL A 102 -0.03 3.11 -7.49
N ALA A 103 -0.92 2.67 -6.60
CA ALA A 103 -2.33 2.42 -6.92
C ALA A 103 -3.07 3.69 -7.34
N GLN A 104 -2.87 4.81 -6.65
CA GLN A 104 -3.46 6.10 -6.98
C GLN A 104 -2.94 6.63 -8.32
N ALA A 105 -1.65 6.49 -8.60
CA ALA A 105 -1.07 6.88 -9.88
C ALA A 105 -1.72 6.10 -11.03
N ARG A 106 -1.88 4.78 -10.87
CA ARG A 106 -2.57 3.91 -11.81
C ARG A 106 -4.03 4.33 -12.04
N GLU A 107 -4.77 4.60 -10.97
CA GLU A 107 -6.15 5.11 -11.09
C GLU A 107 -6.25 6.44 -11.83
N LYS A 108 -5.35 7.39 -11.54
CA LYS A 108 -5.32 8.70 -12.20
C LYS A 108 -5.05 8.55 -13.69
N ARG A 109 -4.15 7.65 -14.09
CA ARG A 109 -3.88 7.32 -15.51
C ARG A 109 -5.12 6.78 -16.20
N ILE A 110 -5.78 5.79 -15.61
CA ILE A 110 -7.03 5.20 -16.13
C ILE A 110 -8.12 6.27 -16.24
N LYS A 111 -8.33 7.08 -15.21
CA LYS A 111 -9.32 8.18 -15.22
C LYS A 111 -9.02 9.20 -16.32
N LYS A 112 -7.75 9.54 -16.55
CA LYS A 112 -7.31 10.48 -17.60
C LYS A 112 -7.59 9.91 -18.99
N PHE A 113 -7.24 8.65 -19.22
CA PHE A 113 -7.53 7.92 -20.45
C PHE A 113 -9.04 7.89 -20.75
N MET A 114 -9.83 7.43 -19.78
CA MET A 114 -11.30 7.37 -19.88
C MET A 114 -11.96 8.74 -20.10
N LYS A 115 -11.35 9.83 -19.61
CA LYS A 115 -11.83 11.20 -19.87
C LYS A 115 -11.51 11.66 -21.28
N ALA A 116 -10.34 11.30 -21.82
CA ALA A 116 -9.96 11.62 -23.18
C ALA A 116 -10.84 10.88 -24.21
N GLU A 117 -11.08 9.58 -24.01
CA GLU A 117 -11.99 8.81 -24.87
C GLU A 117 -13.42 9.34 -24.83
N ARG A 118 -13.94 9.66 -23.64
CA ARG A 118 -15.28 10.27 -23.50
C ARG A 118 -15.44 11.57 -24.29
N LYS A 119 -14.36 12.34 -24.49
CA LYS A 119 -14.39 13.57 -25.30
C LYS A 119 -14.52 13.26 -26.79
N ASN A 120 -13.95 12.16 -27.26
CA ASN A 120 -14.08 11.71 -28.65
C ASN A 120 -15.49 11.18 -28.95
N TRP A 121 -16.25 10.76 -27.93
CA TRP A 121 -17.61 10.24 -28.08
C TRP A 121 -18.73 11.26 -27.91
N ARG A 122 -18.41 12.56 -27.96
CA ARG A 122 -19.38 13.66 -27.80
C ARG A 122 -20.58 13.57 -28.76
N TRP A 123 -20.42 12.99 -29.95
CA TRP A 123 -21.52 12.76 -30.89
C TRP A 123 -22.40 11.56 -30.49
N TYR A 124 -21.80 10.46 -30.03
CA TYR A 124 -22.52 9.26 -29.54
C TYR A 124 -23.37 9.55 -28.30
N GLN A 125 -22.89 10.42 -27.41
CA GLN A 125 -23.64 10.88 -26.23
C GLN A 125 -24.95 11.63 -26.58
N ARG A 126 -25.04 12.22 -27.79
CA ARG A 126 -26.22 12.97 -28.24
C ARG A 126 -27.34 12.05 -28.75
N TYR A 127 -27.02 10.91 -29.34
CA TYR A 127 -27.98 10.03 -30.02
C TYR A 127 -28.20 8.68 -29.34
N LEU A 128 -27.26 8.19 -28.54
CA LEU A 128 -27.28 6.85 -27.94
C LEU A 128 -27.15 6.93 -26.41
N GLY A 129 -27.97 7.76 -25.75
CA GLY A 129 -27.89 8.10 -24.31
C GLY A 129 -27.83 6.96 -23.28
N VAL A 130 -27.76 5.70 -23.72
CA VAL A 130 -27.64 4.49 -22.90
C VAL A 130 -26.45 3.60 -23.33
N PHE A 131 -25.82 3.82 -24.49
CA PHE A 131 -24.79 2.94 -25.03
C PHE A 131 -23.39 3.57 -24.96
N VAL A 132 -22.58 3.07 -24.03
CA VAL A 132 -21.16 3.38 -23.91
C VAL A 132 -20.39 2.26 -24.62
N PRO A 133 -19.61 2.52 -25.68
CA PRO A 133 -18.77 1.51 -26.30
C PRO A 133 -17.82 0.88 -25.26
N LYS A 134 -17.51 -0.41 -25.39
CA LYS A 134 -16.49 -1.05 -24.55
C LYS A 134 -15.12 -0.49 -24.95
N THR A 135 -14.51 0.33 -24.11
CA THR A 135 -13.10 0.71 -24.28
C THR A 135 -12.21 -0.18 -23.46
N ILE A 136 -11.20 -0.72 -24.15
CA ILE A 136 -10.15 -1.53 -23.56
C ILE A 136 -9.03 -0.56 -23.22
N VAL A 137 -8.66 -0.49 -21.95
CA VAL A 137 -7.54 0.35 -21.52
C VAL A 137 -6.25 -0.28 -22.05
N PRO A 138 -5.42 0.46 -22.81
CA PRO A 138 -4.14 -0.03 -23.30
C PRO A 138 -3.17 -0.40 -22.18
N ASP A 139 -2.34 -1.42 -22.39
CA ASP A 139 -1.39 -1.94 -21.40
C ASP A 139 -0.38 -0.88 -20.94
N ASP A 140 0.02 0.05 -21.82
CA ASP A 140 0.92 1.18 -21.50
C ASP A 140 0.33 2.16 -20.47
N VAL A 141 -0.99 2.23 -20.36
CA VAL A 141 -1.69 3.07 -19.37
C VAL A 141 -1.78 2.36 -18.02
N LEU A 142 -1.95 1.03 -18.04
CA LEU A 142 -2.04 0.19 -16.85
C LEU A 142 -0.68 0.09 -16.17
N ASP A 143 0.30 -0.41 -16.91
CA ASP A 143 1.63 -0.77 -16.45
C ASP A 143 2.67 -0.13 -17.40
N PRO A 144 3.00 1.16 -17.20
CA PRO A 144 3.95 1.86 -18.05
C PRO A 144 5.31 1.17 -17.97
N PRO A 145 6.07 1.10 -19.08
CA PRO A 145 7.39 0.51 -19.07
C PRO A 145 8.23 1.17 -17.98
N GLU A 146 8.90 0.37 -17.16
CA GLU A 146 9.89 0.88 -16.21
C GLU A 146 10.81 1.80 -16.99
N LYS A 147 11.01 3.04 -16.51
CA LYS A 147 11.95 3.96 -17.12
C LYS A 147 13.32 3.27 -17.09
N ASN A 148 13.76 2.71 -18.21
CA ASN A 148 15.14 2.30 -18.40
C ASN A 148 16.02 3.47 -17.95
N SER A 149 16.88 3.21 -16.98
CA SER A 149 17.87 4.13 -16.43
C SER A 149 19.00 4.39 -17.43
N ASP A 150 18.67 4.64 -18.70
CA ASP A 150 19.62 4.94 -19.77
C ASP A 150 19.72 6.46 -19.97
N THR A 151 20.08 7.17 -18.90
CA THR A 151 20.63 8.53 -19.00
C THR A 151 21.73 8.69 -17.95
N ALA A 152 22.79 7.90 -18.05
CA ALA A 152 24.02 8.12 -17.29
C ALA A 152 25.26 7.61 -18.04
N THR A 153 25.37 7.86 -19.35
CA THR A 153 26.68 7.92 -20.02
C THR A 153 26.58 8.77 -21.28
N SER A 154 26.86 10.07 -21.15
CA SER A 154 27.35 10.94 -22.23
C SER A 154 28.09 12.09 -21.58
#